data_AF-A0A1D3TZ17-F1
#
_entry.id   AF-A0A1D3TZ17-F1
#
_cell.length_a   1.000
_cell.length_b   1.000
_cell.length_c   1.000
_cell.angle_alpha   90.00
_cell.angle_beta   90.00
_cell.angle_gamma   90.00
#
_symmetry.space_group_name_H-M   'P 1'
#
loop_
_entity.id
_entity.type
_entity.pdbx_description
1 polymer ?
#
loop_
_entity_poly.entity_id
_entity_poly.type
_entity_poly.pdbx_seq_one_letter_code
_entity_poly.pdbx_strand_id
1 'polypeptide(L)'
;MNLVKPNKKKLMENVESQLSRYETKLLSVNYESLARTYMYLKDFPKYYEAMEKALEMQEGRITKAKEKNSTYRIASAIHMKANFLRLLFREEESRNVFQEALRLYKQALPEDYRNDPDSFRNILWEIAAVELHLGNYQNSIDICELYKGQKPIAAIISSAILDGNNPETLEKAMAIIKKDARGVPMGLEDSNTTSLWDLYEICLQLLGLPSILDEIKAYIESRK
;
A
#
# COMPACT_ATOMS: atom_id res chain seq x y z
N MET A 1 -10.55 8.16 -20.20
CA MET A 1 -10.81 7.87 -18.77
C MET A 1 -10.88 9.17 -17.94
N ASN A 2 -11.85 9.33 -17.04
CA ASN A 2 -11.87 10.43 -16.05
C ASN A 2 -10.98 10.08 -14.85
N LEU A 3 -9.92 10.86 -14.64
CA LEU A 3 -9.00 10.68 -13.52
C LEU A 3 -9.60 11.20 -12.21
N VAL A 4 -9.41 10.46 -11.13
CA VAL A 4 -9.74 10.92 -9.78
C VAL A 4 -8.80 12.07 -9.41
N LYS A 5 -9.36 13.12 -8.79
CA LYS A 5 -8.59 14.25 -8.28
C LYS A 5 -8.66 14.27 -6.76
N PRO A 6 -7.55 14.56 -6.05
CA PRO A 6 -7.57 14.70 -4.60
C PRO A 6 -8.50 15.84 -4.16
N ASN A 7 -9.23 15.63 -3.06
CA ASN A 7 -10.04 16.68 -2.45
C ASN A 7 -9.16 17.54 -1.53
N LYS A 8 -8.58 18.61 -2.08
CA LYS A 8 -7.66 19.51 -1.36
C LYS A 8 -8.23 20.04 -0.05
N LYS A 9 -9.53 20.36 0.01
CA LYS A 9 -10.16 20.84 1.25
C LYS A 9 -10.08 19.79 2.35
N LYS A 10 -10.49 18.55 2.07
CA LYS A 10 -10.42 17.45 3.04
C LYS A 10 -8.99 17.08 3.43
N LEU A 11 -8.05 17.19 2.50
CA LEU A 11 -6.62 17.01 2.80
C LEU A 11 -6.13 18.04 3.81
N MET A 12 -6.44 19.33 3.60
CA MET A 12 -6.08 20.39 4.55
C MET A 12 -6.75 20.20 5.92
N GLU A 13 -8.04 19.84 5.95
CA GLU A 13 -8.76 19.51 7.20
C GLU A 13 -8.07 18.36 7.97
N ASN A 14 -7.56 17.34 7.26
CA ASN A 14 -6.79 16.28 7.89
C ASN A 14 -5.45 16.78 8.44
N VAL A 15 -4.70 17.63 7.70
CA VAL A 15 -3.47 18.25 8.21
C VAL A 15 -3.75 18.99 9.52
N GLU A 16 -4.75 19.86 9.54
CA GLU A 16 -5.14 20.62 10.72
C GLU A 16 -5.51 19.70 11.89
N SER A 17 -6.28 18.63 11.62
CA SER A 17 -6.65 17.64 12.63
C SER A 17 -5.43 16.90 13.22
N GLN A 18 -4.49 16.47 12.38
CA GLN A 18 -3.28 15.76 12.83
C GLN A 18 -2.32 16.68 13.58
N LEU A 19 -2.17 17.95 13.15
CA LEU A 19 -1.34 18.94 13.85
C LEU A 19 -1.94 19.33 15.21
N SER A 20 -3.26 19.48 15.32
CA SER A 20 -3.92 19.72 16.62
C SER A 20 -3.71 18.54 17.59
N ARG A 21 -3.66 17.30 17.08
CA ARG A 21 -3.31 16.12 17.89
C ARG A 21 -1.85 16.14 18.36
N TYR A 22 -0.93 16.65 17.54
CA TYR A 22 0.47 16.81 17.90
C TYR A 22 0.62 17.71 19.15
N GLU A 23 -0.14 18.81 19.19
CA GLU A 23 -0.11 19.79 20.30
C GLU A 23 -0.68 19.25 21.61
N THR A 24 -1.59 18.27 21.54
CA THR A 24 -2.29 17.75 22.71
C THR A 24 -1.73 16.41 23.21
N LYS A 25 -1.36 15.50 22.29
CA LYS A 25 -0.74 14.19 22.58
C LYS A 25 0.11 13.73 21.39
N LEU A 26 1.43 13.95 21.46
CA LEU A 26 2.41 13.59 20.42
C LEU A 26 2.26 12.16 19.85
N LEU A 27 1.94 11.18 20.71
CA LEU A 27 1.78 9.76 20.35
C LEU A 27 0.47 9.43 19.60
N SER A 28 -0.41 10.41 19.35
CA SER A 28 -1.71 10.21 18.71
C SER A 28 -1.76 10.64 17.23
N VAL A 29 -0.65 11.14 16.70
CA VAL A 29 -0.52 11.56 15.30
C VAL A 29 -0.42 10.34 14.39
N ASN A 30 -1.26 10.30 13.36
CA ASN A 30 -1.16 9.29 12.31
C ASN A 30 -0.22 9.79 11.21
N TYR A 31 1.08 9.53 11.35
CA TYR A 31 2.09 9.98 10.40
C TYR A 31 1.95 9.35 9.01
N GLU A 32 1.42 8.13 8.89
CA GLU A 32 1.08 7.51 7.60
C GLU A 32 0.04 8.35 6.85
N SER A 33 -1.07 8.66 7.52
CA SER A 33 -2.14 9.49 6.95
C SER A 33 -1.65 10.90 6.61
N LEU A 34 -0.82 11.49 7.49
CA LEU A 34 -0.24 12.81 7.26
C LEU A 34 0.72 12.81 6.06
N ALA A 35 1.56 11.78 5.91
CA ALA A 35 2.43 11.62 4.76
C ALA A 35 1.61 11.51 3.46
N ARG A 36 0.61 10.61 3.42
CA ARG A 36 -0.30 10.49 2.26
C ARG A 36 -1.01 11.80 1.93
N THR A 37 -1.38 12.57 2.94
CA THR A 37 -1.98 13.89 2.75
C THR A 37 -1.00 14.86 2.09
N TYR A 38 0.24 14.94 2.57
CA TYR A 38 1.28 15.78 1.98
C TYR A 38 1.67 15.34 0.57
N MET A 39 1.68 14.03 0.29
CA MET A 39 1.88 13.47 -1.05
C MET A 39 0.90 14.09 -2.04
N TYR A 40 -0.41 14.05 -1.75
CA TYR A 40 -1.43 14.58 -2.66
C TYR A 40 -1.59 16.11 -2.62
N LEU A 41 -1.10 16.77 -1.56
CA LEU A 41 -0.91 18.23 -1.54
C LEU A 41 0.34 18.69 -2.30
N LYS A 42 1.22 17.75 -2.70
CA LYS A 42 2.51 18.00 -3.33
C LYS A 42 3.50 18.78 -2.45
N ASP A 43 3.38 18.64 -1.12
CA ASP A 43 4.35 19.15 -0.16
C ASP A 43 5.39 18.05 0.13
N PHE A 44 6.26 17.79 -0.86
CA PHE A 44 7.20 16.67 -0.81
C PHE A 44 8.22 16.73 0.34
N PRO A 45 8.71 17.91 0.80
CA PRO A 45 9.52 17.98 2.02
C PRO A 45 8.79 17.43 3.24
N LYS A 46 7.53 17.84 3.46
CA LYS A 46 6.75 17.35 4.61
C LYS A 46 6.27 15.92 4.45
N TYR A 47 5.99 15.48 3.22
CA TYR A 47 5.74 14.09 2.90
C TYR A 47 6.90 13.21 3.37
N TYR A 48 8.12 13.58 3.00
CA TYR A 48 9.32 12.81 3.36
C TYR A 48 9.49 12.76 4.89
N GLU A 49 9.42 13.90 5.57
CA GLU A 49 9.52 13.97 7.04
C GLU A 49 8.45 13.09 7.73
N ALA A 50 7.20 13.18 7.28
CA ALA A 50 6.11 12.40 7.86
C ALA A 50 6.27 10.90 7.58
N MET A 51 6.74 10.51 6.39
CA MET A 51 6.93 9.12 6.02
C MET A 51 8.11 8.47 6.79
N GLU A 52 9.20 9.20 7.03
CA GLU A 52 10.29 8.73 7.91
C GLU A 52 9.78 8.45 9.33
N LYS A 53 8.98 9.36 9.90
CA LYS A 53 8.37 9.17 11.23
C LYS A 53 7.41 7.97 11.24
N ALA A 54 6.63 7.78 10.17
CA ALA A 54 5.77 6.61 10.03
C ALA A 54 6.57 5.30 10.01
N LEU A 55 7.72 5.30 9.32
CA LEU A 55 8.66 4.18 9.28
C LEU A 55 9.28 3.87 10.64
N GLU A 56 9.75 4.88 11.39
CA GLU A 56 10.28 4.70 12.76
C GLU A 56 9.22 4.09 13.69
N MET A 57 7.98 4.58 13.64
CA MET A 57 6.89 4.04 14.46
C MET A 57 6.52 2.60 14.11
N GLN A 58 6.79 2.17 12.88
CA GLN A 58 6.48 0.83 12.41
C GLN A 58 7.34 -0.23 13.11
N GLU A 59 8.58 0.08 13.50
CA GLU A 59 9.43 -0.82 14.30
C GLU A 59 8.76 -1.17 15.65
N GLY A 60 8.21 -0.18 16.33
CA GLY A 60 7.45 -0.39 17.57
C GLY A 60 6.20 -1.25 17.38
N ARG A 61 5.54 -1.16 16.22
CA ARG A 61 4.39 -2.01 15.87
C ARG A 61 4.81 -3.45 15.60
N ILE A 62 5.96 -3.66 14.94
CA ILE A 62 6.54 -5.00 14.71
C ILE A 62 6.87 -5.66 16.04
N THR A 63 7.53 -4.95 16.97
CA THR A 63 7.83 -5.48 18.32
C THR A 63 6.57 -5.89 19.06
N LYS A 64 5.54 -5.04 19.09
CA LYS A 64 4.24 -5.38 19.71
C LYS A 64 3.54 -6.56 19.03
N ALA A 65 3.68 -6.72 17.73
CA ALA A 65 3.13 -7.87 17.01
C ALA A 65 3.84 -9.18 17.41
N LYS A 66 5.17 -9.13 17.59
CA LYS A 66 5.98 -10.25 18.09
C LYS A 66 5.61 -10.66 19.51
N GLU A 67 5.41 -9.69 20.40
CA GLU A 67 4.96 -9.94 21.78
C GLU A 67 3.61 -10.69 21.85
N LYS A 68 2.73 -10.43 20.88
CA LYS A 68 1.42 -11.11 20.76
C LYS A 68 1.50 -12.48 20.07
N ASN A 69 2.69 -12.91 19.64
CA ASN A 69 2.96 -14.17 18.98
C ASN A 69 1.99 -14.53 17.84
N SER A 70 1.68 -13.55 16.98
CA SER A 70 0.75 -13.73 15.86
C SER A 70 1.47 -13.55 14.53
N THR A 71 1.76 -14.66 13.84
CA THR A 71 2.50 -14.67 12.56
C THR A 71 1.89 -13.73 11.53
N TYR A 72 0.56 -13.75 11.37
CA TYR A 72 -0.15 -12.84 10.46
C TYR A 72 0.06 -11.36 10.82
N ARG A 73 -0.05 -11.00 12.11
CA ARG A 73 0.15 -9.60 12.55
C ARG A 73 1.60 -9.15 12.35
N ILE A 74 2.56 -10.05 12.55
CA ILE A 74 3.97 -9.76 12.28
C ILE A 74 4.17 -9.57 10.76
N ALA A 75 3.62 -10.45 9.92
CA ALA A 75 3.67 -10.34 8.46
C ALA A 75 3.09 -9.02 7.96
N SER A 76 1.89 -8.65 8.44
CA SER A 76 1.22 -7.39 8.11
C SER A 76 2.01 -6.16 8.54
N ALA A 77 2.61 -6.19 9.74
CA ALA A 77 3.45 -5.09 10.20
C ALA A 77 4.73 -4.94 9.36
N ILE A 78 5.34 -6.04 8.95
CA ILE A 78 6.54 -6.05 8.08
C ILE A 78 6.18 -5.64 6.66
N HIS A 79 5.03 -6.07 6.14
CA HIS A 79 4.50 -5.64 4.83
C HIS A 79 4.33 -4.11 4.80
N MET A 80 3.69 -3.53 5.82
CA MET A 80 3.55 -2.07 5.91
C MET A 80 4.91 -1.36 5.89
N LYS A 81 5.90 -1.88 6.62
CA LYS A 81 7.29 -1.35 6.58
C LYS A 81 7.86 -1.38 5.17
N ALA A 82 7.70 -2.50 4.45
CA ALA A 82 8.16 -2.63 3.07
C ALA A 82 7.51 -1.59 2.14
N ASN A 83 6.22 -1.31 2.34
CA ASN A 83 5.50 -0.29 1.58
C ASN A 83 5.97 1.13 1.89
N PHE A 84 6.25 1.48 3.15
CA PHE A 84 6.84 2.78 3.47
C PHE A 84 8.22 2.97 2.82
N LEU A 85 9.06 1.92 2.86
CA LEU A 85 10.35 1.94 2.16
C LEU A 85 10.18 2.10 0.64
N ARG A 86 9.19 1.43 0.03
CA ARG A 86 8.85 1.57 -1.39
C ARG A 86 8.44 3.01 -1.73
N LEU A 87 7.56 3.59 -0.93
CA LEU A 87 7.07 4.96 -1.13
C LEU A 87 8.16 6.01 -0.89
N LEU A 88 9.22 5.68 -0.15
CA LEU A 88 10.45 6.46 -0.02
C LEU A 88 11.49 6.18 -1.13
N PHE A 89 11.17 5.33 -2.11
CA PHE A 89 12.07 4.90 -3.20
C PHE A 89 13.38 4.27 -2.70
N ARG A 90 13.31 3.55 -1.57
CA ARG A 90 14.40 2.72 -1.02
C ARG A 90 14.24 1.28 -1.50
N GLU A 91 14.41 1.09 -2.82
CA GLU A 91 14.03 -0.13 -3.54
C GLU A 91 14.67 -1.41 -2.99
N GLU A 92 15.98 -1.39 -2.70
CA GLU A 92 16.70 -2.57 -2.20
C GLU A 92 16.22 -2.97 -0.79
N GLU A 93 16.11 -1.99 0.11
CA GLU A 93 15.60 -2.22 1.46
C GLU A 93 14.14 -2.72 1.42
N SER A 94 13.30 -2.09 0.59
CA SER A 94 11.91 -2.49 0.41
C SER A 94 11.80 -3.94 -0.06
N ARG A 95 12.56 -4.34 -1.09
CA ARG A 95 12.58 -5.70 -1.62
C ARG A 95 12.93 -6.75 -0.55
N ASN A 96 13.96 -6.49 0.25
CA ASN A 96 14.38 -7.40 1.32
C ASN A 96 13.27 -7.56 2.38
N VAL A 97 12.59 -6.47 2.74
CA VAL A 97 11.51 -6.50 3.72
C VAL A 97 10.24 -7.17 3.15
N PHE A 98 9.93 -6.98 1.87
CA PHE A 98 8.84 -7.71 1.19
C PHE A 98 9.07 -9.22 1.16
N GLN A 99 10.31 -9.68 0.90
CA GLN A 99 10.64 -11.11 0.94
C GLN A 99 10.36 -11.73 2.31
N GLU A 100 10.69 -11.02 3.39
CA GLU A 100 10.39 -11.46 4.75
C GLU A 100 8.88 -11.47 5.04
N ALA A 101 8.15 -10.44 4.62
CA ALA A 101 6.69 -10.41 4.73
C ALA A 101 6.06 -11.61 4.00
N LEU A 102 6.51 -11.91 2.78
CA LEU A 102 6.03 -13.03 1.97
C LEU A 102 6.23 -14.37 2.69
N ARG A 103 7.43 -14.58 3.25
CA ARG A 103 7.75 -15.79 4.02
C ARG A 103 6.79 -15.97 5.19
N LEU A 104 6.52 -14.89 5.93
CA LEU A 104 5.62 -14.92 7.09
C LEU A 104 4.15 -15.09 6.70
N TYR A 105 3.68 -14.47 5.61
CA TYR A 105 2.32 -14.72 5.13
C TYR A 105 2.11 -16.17 4.71
N LYS A 106 3.09 -16.77 4.02
CA LYS A 106 3.06 -18.21 3.67
C LYS A 106 3.01 -19.11 4.91
N GLN A 107 3.69 -18.72 6.01
CA GLN A 107 3.60 -19.40 7.30
C GLN A 107 2.27 -19.16 8.04
N ALA A 108 1.60 -18.04 7.78
CA ALA A 108 0.33 -17.69 8.40
C ALA A 108 -0.89 -18.32 7.70
N LEU A 109 -0.70 -18.92 6.52
CA LEU A 109 -1.78 -19.61 5.81
C LEU A 109 -2.32 -20.77 6.67
N PRO A 110 -3.65 -20.86 6.90
CA PRO A 110 -4.25 -21.97 7.63
C PRO A 110 -4.09 -23.27 6.85
N GLU A 111 -3.79 -24.37 7.58
CA GLU A 111 -3.71 -25.72 6.99
C GLU A 111 -5.07 -26.22 6.47
N ASP A 112 -6.17 -25.89 7.17
CA ASP A 112 -7.55 -26.16 6.72
C ASP A 112 -8.32 -24.87 6.49
N TYR A 113 -8.30 -24.39 5.25
CA TYR A 113 -8.99 -23.18 4.82
C TYR A 113 -10.52 -23.28 4.87
N ARG A 114 -11.10 -24.48 5.03
CA ARG A 114 -12.56 -24.66 5.07
C ARG A 114 -13.18 -24.11 6.34
N ASN A 115 -12.40 -24.00 7.42
CA ASN A 115 -12.87 -23.51 8.71
C ASN A 115 -12.86 -21.97 8.81
N ASP A 116 -12.05 -21.29 7.99
CA ASP A 116 -11.99 -19.82 7.94
C ASP A 116 -11.65 -19.32 6.51
N PRO A 117 -12.62 -19.40 5.58
CA PRO A 117 -12.41 -19.02 4.19
C PRO A 117 -12.14 -17.52 3.99
N ASP A 118 -12.61 -16.67 4.91
CA ASP A 118 -12.40 -15.22 4.84
C ASP A 118 -10.97 -14.85 5.23
N SER A 119 -10.43 -15.39 6.33
CA SER A 119 -9.03 -15.16 6.69
C SER A 119 -8.07 -15.76 5.66
N PHE A 120 -8.38 -16.95 5.13
CA PHE A 120 -7.61 -17.54 4.04
C PHE A 120 -7.57 -16.62 2.82
N ARG A 121 -8.73 -16.13 2.35
CA ARG A 121 -8.80 -15.17 1.24
C ARG A 121 -7.96 -13.92 1.52
N ASN A 122 -8.09 -13.33 2.71
CA ASN A 122 -7.38 -12.09 3.04
C ASN A 122 -5.85 -12.31 3.00
N ILE A 123 -5.34 -13.43 3.50
CA ILE A 123 -3.90 -13.74 3.43
C ILE A 123 -3.46 -13.92 1.97
N LEU A 124 -4.24 -14.59 1.12
CA LEU A 124 -3.92 -14.72 -0.31
C LEU A 124 -3.86 -13.35 -1.01
N TRP A 125 -4.74 -12.41 -0.65
CA TRP A 125 -4.72 -11.05 -1.17
C TRP A 125 -3.44 -10.29 -0.76
N GLU A 126 -3.02 -10.45 0.50
CA GLU A 126 -1.75 -9.88 0.97
C GLU A 126 -0.56 -10.49 0.23
N ILE A 127 -0.54 -11.81 0.05
CA ILE A 127 0.52 -12.49 -0.73
C ILE A 127 0.55 -11.97 -2.17
N ALA A 128 -0.61 -11.83 -2.82
CA ALA A 128 -0.68 -11.31 -4.18
C ALA A 128 -0.14 -9.88 -4.30
N ALA A 129 -0.42 -9.02 -3.31
CA ALA A 129 0.14 -7.66 -3.26
C ALA A 129 1.67 -7.67 -3.08
N VAL A 130 2.18 -8.52 -2.19
CA VAL A 130 3.63 -8.66 -1.97
C VAL A 130 4.33 -9.22 -3.23
N GLU A 131 3.77 -10.25 -3.87
CA GLU A 131 4.32 -10.85 -5.10
C GLU A 131 4.30 -9.82 -6.26
N LEU A 132 3.25 -8.99 -6.38
CA LEU A 132 3.21 -7.85 -7.31
C LEU A 132 4.39 -6.90 -7.07
N HIS A 133 4.60 -6.45 -5.83
CA HIS A 133 5.67 -5.51 -5.50
C HIS A 133 7.08 -6.10 -5.65
N LEU A 134 7.23 -7.43 -5.52
CA LEU A 134 8.50 -8.11 -5.78
C LEU A 134 8.80 -8.29 -7.28
N GLY A 135 7.81 -8.07 -8.15
CA GLY A 135 7.91 -8.31 -9.59
C GLY A 135 7.59 -9.75 -10.00
N ASN A 136 7.04 -10.56 -9.09
CA ASN A 136 6.67 -11.95 -9.32
C ASN A 136 5.23 -12.04 -9.81
N TYR A 137 4.94 -11.44 -10.97
CA TYR A 137 3.56 -11.23 -11.44
C TYR A 137 2.78 -12.53 -11.63
N GLN A 138 3.41 -13.60 -12.14
CA GLN A 138 2.74 -14.88 -12.32
C GLN A 138 2.33 -15.49 -10.96
N ASN A 139 3.20 -15.41 -9.94
CA ASN A 139 2.87 -15.88 -8.59
C ASN A 139 1.71 -15.09 -7.97
N SER A 140 1.64 -13.77 -8.23
CA SER A 140 0.53 -12.92 -7.78
C SER A 140 -0.81 -13.38 -8.35
N ILE A 141 -0.82 -13.90 -9.58
CA ILE A 141 -2.01 -14.48 -10.23
C ILE A 141 -2.30 -15.86 -9.66
N ASP A 142 -1.32 -16.77 -9.71
CA ASP A 142 -1.48 -18.19 -9.38
C ASP A 142 -1.94 -18.41 -7.93
N ILE A 143 -1.43 -17.62 -6.97
CA ILE A 143 -1.80 -17.74 -5.57
C ILE A 143 -3.30 -17.47 -5.34
N CYS A 144 -3.92 -16.68 -6.22
CA CYS A 144 -5.33 -16.32 -6.13
C CYS A 144 -6.25 -17.31 -6.88
N GLU A 145 -5.72 -18.12 -7.80
CA GLU A 145 -6.49 -19.20 -8.44
C GLU A 145 -6.85 -20.32 -7.45
N LEU A 146 -6.20 -20.35 -6.29
CA LEU A 146 -6.56 -21.20 -5.15
C LEU A 146 -7.90 -20.81 -4.52
N TYR A 147 -8.46 -19.64 -4.85
CA TYR A 147 -9.72 -19.13 -4.31
C TYR A 147 -10.70 -18.74 -5.43
N LYS A 148 -11.86 -19.40 -5.50
CA LYS A 148 -12.90 -19.16 -6.53
C LYS A 148 -13.69 -17.85 -6.37
N GLY A 149 -13.14 -16.84 -5.68
CA GLY A 149 -13.80 -15.55 -5.47
C GLY A 149 -13.22 -14.42 -6.31
N GLN A 150 -13.52 -13.18 -5.93
CA GLN A 150 -13.02 -12.00 -6.62
C GLN A 150 -11.48 -11.96 -6.54
N LYS A 151 -10.84 -11.84 -7.71
CA LYS A 151 -9.39 -11.65 -7.81
C LYS A 151 -9.00 -10.34 -7.13
N PRO A 152 -7.93 -10.32 -6.30
CA PRO A 152 -7.44 -9.07 -5.74
C PRO A 152 -6.94 -8.16 -6.86
N ILE A 153 -7.02 -6.85 -6.62
CA ILE A 153 -6.59 -5.84 -7.59
C ILE A 153 -5.11 -6.06 -7.99
N ALA A 154 -4.26 -6.51 -7.05
CA ALA A 154 -2.86 -6.82 -7.33
C ALA A 154 -2.66 -7.91 -8.40
N ALA A 155 -3.50 -8.95 -8.40
CA ALA A 155 -3.47 -10.01 -9.42
C ALA A 155 -3.96 -9.49 -10.78
N ILE A 156 -4.96 -8.60 -10.79
CA ILE A 156 -5.45 -7.95 -12.01
C ILE A 156 -4.35 -7.08 -12.63
N ILE A 157 -3.66 -6.27 -11.82
CA ILE A 157 -2.53 -5.45 -12.27
C ILE A 157 -1.39 -6.35 -12.77
N SER A 158 -1.05 -7.41 -12.05
CA SER A 158 -0.03 -8.38 -12.48
C SER A 158 -0.34 -9.00 -13.84
N SER A 159 -1.60 -9.36 -14.08
CA SER A 159 -2.05 -9.86 -15.39
C SER A 159 -1.90 -8.80 -16.49
N ALA A 160 -2.20 -7.54 -16.19
CA ALA A 160 -2.03 -6.47 -17.16
C ALA A 160 -0.57 -6.26 -17.53
N ILE A 161 0.34 -6.33 -16.55
CA ILE A 161 1.79 -6.21 -16.76
C ILE A 161 2.31 -7.34 -17.65
N LEU A 162 1.91 -8.59 -17.39
CA LEU A 162 2.31 -9.74 -18.21
C LEU A 162 1.79 -9.67 -19.65
N ASP A 163 0.67 -8.98 -19.87
CA ASP A 163 0.10 -8.71 -21.19
C ASP A 163 0.56 -7.34 -21.76
N GLY A 164 1.79 -6.94 -21.46
CA GLY A 164 2.40 -5.73 -22.04
C GLY A 164 1.77 -4.42 -21.57
N ASN A 165 1.39 -4.34 -20.29
CA ASN A 165 0.67 -3.21 -19.68
C ASN A 165 -0.71 -2.96 -20.34
N ASN A 166 -1.48 -4.04 -20.53
CA ASN A 166 -2.80 -4.01 -21.18
C ASN A 166 -3.70 -2.88 -20.63
N PRO A 167 -4.04 -1.85 -21.44
CA PRO A 167 -4.77 -0.68 -20.96
C PRO A 167 -6.18 -0.99 -20.45
N GLU A 168 -6.91 -1.87 -21.13
CA GLU A 168 -8.27 -2.25 -20.73
C GLU A 168 -8.29 -2.88 -19.34
N THR A 169 -7.33 -3.76 -19.06
CA THR A 169 -7.19 -4.43 -17.77
C THR A 169 -6.79 -3.44 -16.66
N LEU A 170 -5.90 -2.49 -16.95
CA LEU A 170 -5.51 -1.43 -16.01
C LEU A 170 -6.69 -0.48 -15.73
N GLU A 171 -7.44 -0.06 -16.75
CA GLU A 171 -8.63 0.77 -16.57
C GLU A 171 -9.72 0.05 -15.75
N LYS A 172 -9.88 -1.27 -15.95
CA LYS A 172 -10.75 -2.11 -15.13
C LYS A 172 -10.28 -2.16 -13.67
N ALA A 173 -8.99 -2.35 -13.42
CA ALA A 173 -8.43 -2.31 -12.05
C ALA A 173 -8.71 -0.95 -11.40
N MET A 174 -8.49 0.16 -12.11
CA MET A 174 -8.79 1.50 -11.64
C MET A 174 -10.28 1.74 -11.37
N ALA A 175 -11.18 1.17 -12.18
CA ALA A 175 -12.62 1.24 -11.93
C ALA A 175 -13.03 0.50 -10.64
N ILE A 176 -12.43 -0.67 -10.40
CA ILE A 176 -12.63 -1.43 -9.16
C ILE A 176 -12.11 -0.63 -7.96
N ILE A 177 -10.90 -0.06 -8.04
CA ILE A 177 -10.35 0.81 -6.99
C ILE A 177 -11.30 1.96 -6.65
N LYS A 178 -11.80 2.68 -7.67
CA LYS A 178 -12.74 3.79 -7.46
C LYS A 178 -14.01 3.36 -6.73
N LYS A 179 -14.52 2.17 -7.05
CA LYS A 179 -15.71 1.58 -6.42
C LYS A 179 -15.41 1.15 -4.98
N ASP A 180 -14.30 0.45 -4.76
CA ASP A 180 -13.97 -0.20 -3.48
C ASP A 180 -13.39 0.77 -2.46
N ALA A 181 -12.86 1.92 -2.88
CA ALA A 181 -12.48 3.01 -1.99
C ALA A 181 -13.68 3.57 -1.19
N ARG A 182 -14.94 3.24 -1.54
CA ARG A 182 -16.17 3.57 -0.77
C ARG A 182 -16.27 5.02 -0.27
N GLY A 183 -15.75 5.97 -1.05
CA GLY A 183 -15.77 7.39 -0.70
C GLY A 183 -14.67 7.86 0.25
N VAL A 184 -13.70 6.99 0.61
CA VAL A 184 -12.46 7.39 1.26
C VAL A 184 -11.65 8.24 0.26
N PRO A 185 -11.47 9.55 0.53
CA PRO A 185 -10.77 10.42 -0.39
C PRO A 185 -9.30 10.03 -0.51
N MET A 186 -8.76 10.26 -1.70
CA MET A 186 -7.34 10.12 -2.01
C MET A 186 -6.47 10.86 -0.99
N GLY A 187 -5.60 10.13 -0.29
CA GLY A 187 -4.68 10.67 0.71
C GLY A 187 -5.13 10.55 2.17
N LEU A 188 -6.33 10.02 2.41
CA LEU A 188 -6.95 9.91 3.74
C LEU A 188 -7.14 8.48 4.22
N GLU A 189 -6.58 7.49 3.55
CA GLU A 189 -6.64 6.10 4.02
C GLU A 189 -5.67 5.87 5.17
N ASP A 190 -6.11 5.04 6.11
CA ASP A 190 -5.32 4.62 7.25
C ASP A 190 -5.19 3.08 7.32
N SER A 191 -4.05 2.62 7.86
CA SER A 191 -3.89 1.27 8.39
C SER A 191 -4.03 0.10 7.39
N ASN A 192 -4.01 0.36 6.08
CA ASN A 192 -4.00 -0.68 5.06
C ASN A 192 -2.56 -1.02 4.66
N THR A 193 -2.21 -2.31 4.70
CA THR A 193 -0.90 -2.81 4.25
C THR A 193 -0.55 -2.29 2.87
N THR A 194 -1.48 -2.39 1.92
CA THR A 194 -1.41 -1.76 0.60
C THR A 194 -2.59 -0.81 0.41
N SER A 195 -2.32 0.47 0.13
CA SER A 195 -3.40 1.43 -0.19
C SER A 195 -3.99 1.16 -1.57
N LEU A 196 -5.30 1.29 -1.70
CA LEU A 196 -5.98 1.25 -2.99
C LEU A 196 -5.54 2.39 -3.91
N TRP A 197 -5.29 3.58 -3.37
CA TRP A 197 -4.79 4.70 -4.16
C TRP A 197 -3.32 4.51 -4.56
N ASP A 198 -2.50 3.78 -3.81
CA ASP A 198 -1.16 3.39 -4.28
C ASP A 198 -1.26 2.50 -5.52
N LEU A 199 -2.18 1.52 -5.53
CA LEU A 199 -2.44 0.68 -6.72
C LEU A 199 -3.01 1.49 -7.89
N TYR A 200 -3.79 2.53 -7.59
CA TYR A 200 -4.31 3.47 -8.60
C TYR A 200 -3.17 4.23 -9.28
N GLU A 201 -2.24 4.76 -8.48
CA GLU A 201 -1.06 5.47 -8.97
C GLU A 201 -0.13 4.55 -9.78
N ILE A 202 0.05 3.30 -9.36
CA ILE A 202 0.77 2.28 -10.16
C ILE A 202 0.09 2.08 -11.52
N CYS A 203 -1.25 2.00 -11.56
CA CYS A 203 -1.96 1.88 -12.85
C CYS A 203 -1.71 3.10 -13.76
N LEU A 204 -1.65 4.31 -13.19
CA LEU A 204 -1.33 5.52 -13.95
C LEU A 204 0.08 5.43 -14.56
N GLN A 205 1.08 5.05 -13.76
CA GLN A 205 2.45 4.87 -14.25
C GLN A 205 2.52 3.86 -15.41
N LEU A 206 1.87 2.70 -15.26
CA LEU A 206 1.85 1.64 -16.28
C LEU A 206 1.15 2.08 -17.58
N LEU A 207 0.17 2.98 -17.49
CA LEU A 207 -0.50 3.60 -18.64
C LEU A 207 0.27 4.78 -19.25
N GLY A 208 1.40 5.19 -18.68
CA GLY A 208 2.13 6.39 -19.09
C GLY A 208 1.37 7.70 -18.77
N LEU A 209 0.46 7.67 -17.80
CA LEU A 209 -0.30 8.82 -17.34
C LEU A 209 0.40 9.48 -16.14
N PRO A 210 0.19 10.80 -15.91
CA PRO A 210 0.80 11.48 -14.76
C PRO A 210 0.43 10.82 -13.44
N SER A 211 1.42 10.33 -12.71
CA SER A 211 1.28 9.77 -11.36
C SER A 211 2.02 10.62 -10.33
N ILE A 212 1.46 10.73 -9.12
CA ILE A 212 2.16 11.38 -8.01
C ILE A 212 3.44 10.65 -7.61
N LEU A 213 3.51 9.33 -7.86
CA LEU A 213 4.70 8.54 -7.57
C LEU A 213 5.89 8.98 -8.43
N ASP A 214 5.66 9.33 -9.71
CA ASP A 214 6.72 9.86 -10.58
C ASP A 214 7.25 11.20 -10.08
N GLU A 215 6.36 12.08 -9.62
CA GLU A 215 6.73 13.40 -9.09
C GLU A 215 7.53 13.30 -7.78
N ILE A 216 7.13 12.40 -6.87
CA ILE A 216 7.88 12.14 -5.63
C ILE A 216 9.26 11.58 -5.94
N LYS A 217 9.34 10.61 -6.86
CA LYS A 217 10.61 10.01 -7.28
C LYS A 217 11.58 11.09 -7.78
N ALA A 218 11.10 11.93 -8.69
CA ALA A 218 11.89 13.03 -9.25
C ALA A 218 12.38 14.01 -8.16
N TYR A 219 11.52 14.34 -7.19
CA TYR A 219 11.91 15.18 -6.06
C TYR A 219 13.00 14.53 -5.19
N ILE A 220 12.87 13.24 -4.85
CA ILE A 220 13.86 12.53 -4.03
C ILE A 220 15.19 12.42 -4.77
N GLU A 221 15.17 12.11 -6.06
CA GLU A 221 16.36 12.04 -6.90
C GLU A 221 17.06 13.40 -7.05
N SER A 222 16.31 14.51 -7.09
CA SER A 222 16.90 15.86 -7.16
C SER A 222 17.64 16.32 -5.89
N ARG A 223 17.52 15.57 -4.79
CA ARG A 223 18.17 15.87 -3.50
C ARG A 223 19.36 14.97 -3.18
N LYS A 224 19.67 14.00 -4.05
CA LYS A 224 20.89 13.19 -3.99
C LYS A 224 22.02 13.89 -4.73
#